data_AF-A0A444WTG7-F1
#
_entry.id   AF-A0A444WTG7-F1
#
_cell.length_a   1.000
_cell.length_b   1.000
_cell.length_c   1.000
_cell.angle_alpha   90.00
_cell.angle_beta   90.00
_cell.angle_gamma   90.00
#
_symmetry.space_group_name_H-M   'P 1'
#
loop_
_entity.id
_entity.type
_entity.pdbx_description
1 polymer ?
#
loop_
_entity_poly.entity_id
_entity_poly.type
_entity_poly.pdbx_seq_one_letter_code
_entity_poly.pdbx_strand_id
1 'polypeptide(L)'
;MVLVNAWAIHRDPKVWGDDATQFKPERFEKQGEENKLIAFGIGRRACPGANLAQRTVNLALGLLIQCFEWERTTHEEIDMVEWKGQVVSKKIPLEAICKVRDPFAAKNII
;
A
#
# COMPACT_ATOMS: atom_id res chain seq x y z
N MET A 1 12.13 11.58 25.89
CA MET A 1 11.96 10.72 24.70
C MET A 1 10.85 11.30 23.85
N VAL A 2 11.05 11.47 22.54
CA VAL A 2 10.03 11.99 21.62
C VAL A 2 9.67 10.89 20.63
N LEU A 3 8.38 10.60 20.50
CA LEU A 3 7.84 9.62 19.56
C LEU A 3 6.91 10.34 18.59
N VAL A 4 7.16 10.18 17.29
CA VAL A 4 6.29 10.72 16.24
C VAL A 4 5.29 9.64 15.85
N ASN A 5 4.01 9.91 16.08
CA ASN A 5 2.94 8.98 15.70
C ASN A 5 2.56 9.18 14.22
N ALA A 6 3.42 8.70 13.31
CA ALA A 6 3.18 8.80 11.88
C ALA A 6 1.87 8.11 11.45
N TRP A 7 1.51 6.99 12.11
CA TRP A 7 0.27 6.26 11.84
C TRP A 7 -0.97 7.13 12.03
N ALA A 8 -1.04 7.89 13.13
CA ALA A 8 -2.15 8.81 13.39
C ALA A 8 -2.18 9.97 12.40
N ILE A 9 -1.02 10.53 12.06
CA ILE A 9 -0.90 11.62 11.08
C ILE A 9 -1.39 11.17 9.70
N HIS A 10 -1.08 9.94 9.27
CA HIS A 10 -1.51 9.39 7.98
C HIS A 10 -3.02 9.11 7.90
N ARG A 11 -3.74 9.19 9.02
CA ARG A 11 -5.19 8.98 9.12
C ARG A 11 -5.94 10.20 9.68
N ASP A 12 -5.25 11.33 9.87
CA ASP A 12 -5.86 12.54 10.42
C ASP A 12 -6.71 13.26 9.36
N PRO A 13 -8.03 13.43 9.59
CA PRO A 13 -8.90 14.16 8.66
C PRO A 13 -8.49 15.62 8.45
N LYS A 14 -7.74 16.23 9.37
CA LYS A 14 -7.22 17.60 9.20
C LYS A 14 -6.12 17.68 8.14
N VAL A 15 -5.41 16.58 7.90
CA VAL A 15 -4.34 16.49 6.89
C VAL A 15 -4.89 15.93 5.58
N TRP A 16 -5.78 14.95 5.68
CA TRP A 16 -6.20 14.10 4.58
C TRP A 16 -7.68 14.20 4.21
N GLY A 17 -8.49 15.01 4.89
CA GLY A 17 -9.92 15.16 4.66
C GLY A 17 -10.77 14.04 5.27
N ASP A 18 -12.09 14.10 5.07
CA ASP A 18 -13.04 13.14 5.67
C ASP A 18 -12.82 11.68 5.18
N ASP A 19 -12.15 11.50 4.04
CA ASP A 19 -11.77 10.21 3.48
C ASP A 19 -10.39 9.71 3.94
N ALA A 20 -9.83 10.26 5.03
CA ALA A 20 -8.50 9.92 5.55
C ALA A 20 -8.27 8.42 5.85
N THR A 21 -9.33 7.66 6.12
CA THR A 21 -9.26 6.22 6.38
C THR A 21 -9.54 5.36 5.15
N GLN A 22 -9.85 5.97 4.00
CA GLN A 22 -10.16 5.27 2.77
C GLN A 22 -8.90 5.05 1.93
N PHE A 23 -8.84 3.90 1.25
CA PHE A 23 -7.82 3.66 0.24
C PHE A 23 -8.20 4.41 -1.05
N LYS A 24 -7.51 5.51 -1.32
CA LYS A 24 -7.76 6.40 -2.48
C LYS A 24 -6.43 6.80 -3.14
N PRO A 25 -5.86 5.95 -4.00
CA PRO A 25 -4.56 6.22 -4.63
C PRO A 25 -4.56 7.48 -5.51
N GLU A 26 -5.70 7.84 -6.09
CA GLU A 26 -5.90 9.00 -6.97
C GLU A 26 -5.54 10.32 -6.27
N ARG A 27 -5.55 10.35 -4.94
CA ARG A 27 -5.16 11.55 -4.17
C ARG A 27 -3.72 11.99 -4.44
N PHE A 28 -2.86 11.07 -4.83
CA PHE A 28 -1.44 11.33 -5.10
C PHE A 28 -1.17 11.76 -6.55
N GLU A 29 -2.20 11.84 -7.40
CA GLU A 29 -2.05 12.40 -8.75
C GLU A 29 -1.83 13.93 -8.72
N LYS A 30 -2.28 14.58 -7.64
CA LYS A 30 -2.03 16.00 -7.42
C LYS A 30 -0.63 16.19 -6.84
N GLN A 31 0.19 16.96 -7.57
CA GLN A 31 1.55 17.30 -7.16
C GLN A 31 1.58 17.93 -5.76
N GLY A 32 2.49 17.45 -4.91
CA GLY A 32 2.74 17.96 -3.57
C GLY A 32 1.93 17.26 -2.48
N GLU A 33 0.93 16.45 -2.80
CA GLU A 33 0.20 15.63 -1.81
C GLU A 33 1.10 14.56 -1.19
N GLU A 34 2.11 14.08 -1.92
CA GLU A 34 3.12 13.14 -1.43
C GLU A 34 3.93 13.68 -0.24
N ASN A 35 4.07 15.01 -0.12
CA ASN A 35 4.82 15.65 0.97
C ASN A 35 4.12 15.54 2.33
N LYS A 36 2.82 15.23 2.35
CA LYS A 36 2.05 14.99 3.58
C LYS A 36 2.29 13.58 4.14
N LEU A 37 2.90 12.69 3.35
CA LEU A 37 3.16 11.30 3.72
C LEU A 37 4.57 11.14 4.28
N ILE A 38 4.66 10.51 5.46
CA ILE A 38 5.93 10.25 6.17
C ILE A 38 6.18 8.73 6.19
N ALA A 39 6.32 8.12 5.01
CA ALA A 39 6.48 6.66 4.90
C ALA A 39 7.86 6.18 5.37
N PHE A 40 8.91 6.95 5.09
CA PHE A 40 10.31 6.57 5.36
C PHE A 40 11.01 7.54 6.33
N GLY A 41 10.27 8.42 7.00
CA GLY A 41 10.85 9.50 7.79
C GLY A 41 11.42 10.64 6.93
N ILE A 42 11.91 11.70 7.59
CA ILE A 42 12.41 12.92 6.94
C ILE A 42 13.71 13.36 7.63
N GLY A 43 14.65 13.95 6.87
CA GLY A 43 15.88 14.56 7.38
C GLY A 43 17.00 13.56 7.65
N ARG A 44 17.96 13.93 8.52
CA ARG A 44 19.21 13.18 8.74
C ARG A 44 19.05 11.75 9.26
N ARG A 45 17.88 11.40 9.82
CA ARG A 45 17.57 10.05 10.30
C ARG A 45 16.45 9.37 9.51
N ALA A 46 16.18 9.85 8.29
CA ALA A 46 15.29 9.14 7.39
C ALA A 46 15.81 7.72 7.11
N CYS A 47 14.89 6.81 6.80
CA CYS A 47 15.20 5.40 6.55
C CYS A 47 16.22 5.29 5.40
N PRO A 48 17.42 4.72 5.65
CA PRO A 48 18.43 4.57 4.60
C PRO A 48 17.98 3.59 3.51
N GLY A 49 17.00 2.73 3.80
CA GLY A 49 16.43 1.77 2.85
C GLY A 49 15.32 2.31 1.95
N ALA A 50 14.94 3.59 2.04
CA ALA A 50 13.78 4.15 1.33
C ALA A 50 13.81 3.88 -0.18
N ASN A 51 14.93 4.17 -0.84
CA ASN A 51 15.07 3.97 -2.28
C ASN A 51 15.05 2.49 -2.69
N LEU A 52 15.63 1.61 -1.87
CA LEU A 52 15.60 0.17 -2.12
C LEU A 52 14.18 -0.35 -1.97
N ALA A 53 13.50 0.00 -0.89
CA ALA A 53 12.12 -0.41 -0.62
C ALA A 53 11.19 0.02 -1.76
N GLN A 54 11.28 1.28 -2.21
CA GLN A 54 10.48 1.79 -3.33
C GLN A 54 10.70 0.96 -4.60
N ARG A 55 11.96 0.68 -4.97
CA ARG A 55 12.26 -0.13 -6.15
C ARG A 55 11.75 -1.56 -6.03
N THR A 56 11.97 -2.19 -4.87
CA THR A 56 11.56 -3.57 -4.63
C THR A 56 10.04 -3.70 -4.61
N VAL A 57 9.32 -2.81 -3.93
CA VAL A 57 7.86 -2.83 -3.87
C VAL A 57 7.25 -2.58 -5.25
N ASN A 58 7.75 -1.60 -6.00
CA ASN A 58 7.24 -1.31 -7.34
C ASN A 58 7.48 -2.48 -8.31
N LEU A 59 8.66 -3.09 -8.27
CA LEU A 59 8.94 -4.27 -9.09
C LEU A 59 8.05 -5.45 -8.72
N ALA A 60 7.92 -5.75 -7.42
CA ALA A 60 7.07 -6.83 -6.95
C ALA A 60 5.61 -6.58 -7.35
N LEU A 61 5.07 -5.39 -7.09
CA LEU A 61 3.71 -5.03 -7.45
C LEU A 61 3.47 -5.11 -8.96
N GLY A 62 4.40 -4.61 -9.77
CA GLY A 62 4.34 -4.70 -11.23
C GLY A 62 4.26 -6.16 -11.72
N LEU A 63 5.09 -7.04 -11.16
CA LEU A 63 5.05 -8.47 -11.49
C LEU A 63 3.75 -9.14 -11.03
N LEU A 64 3.27 -8.84 -9.82
CA LEU A 64 2.00 -9.38 -9.31
C LEU A 64 0.81 -8.98 -10.17
N ILE A 65 0.77 -7.73 -10.65
CA ILE A 65 -0.28 -7.22 -11.54
C ILE A 65 -0.15 -7.78 -12.96
N GLN A 66 1.07 -7.87 -13.49
CA GLN A 66 1.30 -8.29 -14.87
C GLN A 66 1.07 -9.79 -15.07
N CYS A 67 1.56 -10.61 -14.14
CA CYS A 67 1.64 -12.06 -14.31
C CYS A 67 0.44 -12.82 -13.76
N PHE A 68 -0.42 -12.18 -12.95
CA PHE A 68 -1.48 -12.90 -12.24
C PHE A 68 -2.82 -12.17 -12.22
N GLU A 69 -3.89 -12.96 -12.24
CA GLU A 69 -5.24 -12.56 -11.85
C GLU A 69 -5.47 -12.93 -10.39
N TRP A 70 -6.14 -12.03 -9.65
CA TRP A 70 -6.34 -12.16 -8.21
C TRP A 70 -7.82 -12.26 -7.87
N GLU A 71 -8.17 -13.25 -7.06
CA GLU A 71 -9.53 -13.46 -6.56
C GLU A 71 -9.49 -13.58 -5.03
N ARG A 72 -10.55 -13.11 -4.36
CA ARG A 72 -10.70 -13.33 -2.91
C ARG A 72 -11.08 -14.80 -2.66
N THR A 73 -10.66 -15.33 -1.51
CA THR A 73 -11.08 -16.66 -1.06
C THR A 73 -12.55 -16.70 -0.65
N THR A 74 -13.11 -15.57 -0.22
CA THR A 74 -14.52 -15.40 0.14
C THR A 74 -15.07 -14.07 -0.40
N HIS A 75 -16.40 -13.93 -0.42
CA HIS A 75 -17.07 -12.67 -0.78
C HIS A 75 -17.16 -11.67 0.38
N GLU A 76 -16.65 -12.03 1.56
CA GLU A 76 -16.69 -11.17 2.73
C GLU A 76 -15.72 -9.99 2.60
N GLU A 77 -15.94 -8.96 3.42
CA GLU A 77 -15.00 -7.85 3.53
C GLU A 77 -13.71 -8.33 4.19
N ILE A 78 -12.59 -7.80 3.70
CA ILE A 78 -11.27 -8.14 4.23
C ILE A 78 -11.11 -7.39 5.57
N ASP A 79 -10.93 -8.14 6.66
CA ASP A 79 -10.64 -7.55 7.98
C ASP A 79 -9.30 -6.80 7.95
N MET A 80 -9.33 -5.47 8.03
CA MET A 80 -8.16 -4.60 8.03
C MET A 80 -7.64 -4.26 9.44
N VAL A 81 -8.13 -4.91 10.49
CA VAL A 81 -7.64 -4.72 11.87
C VAL A 81 -6.15 -5.02 11.92
N GLU A 82 -5.42 -4.11 12.56
CA GLU A 82 -3.98 -4.17 12.67
C GLU A 82 -3.54 -4.98 13.90
N TRP A 83 -2.43 -5.68 13.78
CA TRP A 83 -1.75 -6.32 14.89
C TRP A 83 -1.07 -5.28 15.78
N LYS A 84 -1.04 -5.53 17.10
CA LYS A 84 -0.35 -4.68 18.07
C LYS A 84 1.14 -5.03 18.10
N GLY A 85 1.91 -4.52 17.14
CA GLY A 85 3.36 -4.72 17.03
C GLY A 85 4.14 -3.42 16.77
N GLN A 86 5.47 -3.51 16.71
CA GLN A 86 6.33 -2.38 16.33
C GLN A 86 6.17 -1.98 14.85
N VAL A 87 5.85 -2.97 14.01
CA VAL A 87 5.47 -2.77 12.61
C VAL A 87 3.97 -3.00 12.50
N VAL A 88 3.28 -2.11 11.79
CA VAL A 88 1.86 -2.25 11.50
C VAL A 88 1.69 -3.36 10.47
N SER A 89 1.10 -4.47 10.89
CA SER A 89 0.74 -5.60 10.03
C SER A 89 -0.74 -5.93 10.22
N LYS A 90 -1.33 -6.67 9.28
CA LYS A 90 -2.69 -7.18 9.48
C LYS A 90 -2.70 -8.17 10.65
N LYS A 91 -3.73 -8.11 11.48
CA LYS A 91 -3.96 -9.07 12.57
C LYS A 91 -4.21 -10.48 12.02
N ILE A 92 -5.00 -10.57 10.96
CA ILE A 92 -5.26 -11.80 10.22
C ILE A 92 -4.54 -11.67 8.87
N PRO A 93 -3.64 -12.62 8.51
CA PRO A 93 -2.97 -12.60 7.21
C PRO A 93 -3.97 -12.53 6.04
N LEU A 94 -3.62 -11.80 4.99
CA LEU A 94 -4.44 -11.78 3.77
C LEU A 94 -4.21 -13.08 3.00
N GLU A 95 -5.31 -13.77 2.69
CA GLU A 95 -5.32 -14.89 1.75
C GLU A 95 -6.01 -14.47 0.46
N ALA A 96 -5.44 -14.89 -0.67
CA ALA A 96 -5.97 -14.63 -1.99
C ALA A 96 -5.65 -15.78 -2.94
N ILE A 97 -6.55 -16.02 -3.88
CA ILE A 97 -6.32 -16.95 -4.99
C ILE A 97 -5.58 -16.20 -6.07
N CYS A 98 -4.51 -16.81 -6.58
CA CYS A 98 -3.64 -16.24 -7.59
C CYS A 98 -3.57 -17.18 -8.79
N LYS A 99 -4.05 -16.73 -9.95
CA LYS A 99 -4.05 -17.50 -11.21
C LYS A 99 -3.05 -16.87 -12.17
N VAL A 100 -2.17 -17.68 -12.74
CA VAL A 100 -1.23 -17.18 -13.77
C VAL A 100 -2.05 -16.64 -14.95
N ARG A 101 -1.78 -15.40 -15.35
CA ARG A 101 -2.39 -14.80 -16.54
C ARG A 101 -1.79 -15.47 -17.78
N ASP A 102 -2.65 -15.97 -18.66
CA ASP A 102 -2.21 -16.60 -19.90
C ASP A 102 -1.58 -15.55 -20.83
N PRO A 103 -0.28 -15.65 -21.17
CA PRO A 103 0.38 -14.73 -22.09
C PRO A 103 -0.18 -14.81 -23.53
N PHE A 104 -0.99 -15.82 -23.87
CA PHE A 104 -1.60 -15.99 -25.18
C PHE A 104 -3.07 -15.53 -25.25
N ALA A 105 -3.74 -15.27 -24.12
CA ALA A 105 -5.10 -14.74 -24.11
C ALA A 105 -5.20 -13.29 -24.65
N ALA A 106 -4.08 -12.56 -24.68
CA ALA A 106 -3.99 -11.21 -25.24
C ALA A 106 -4.03 -11.14 -26.78
N LYS A 107 -4.11 -12.28 -27.49
CA LYS A 107 -4.11 -12.32 -28.97
C LYS A 107 -5.49 -12.18 -29.64
N ASN A 108 -6.59 -12.06 -28.88
CA ASN A 108 -7.94 -11.93 -29.44
C ASN A 108 -8.54 -10.52 -29.31
N ILE A 109 -7.69 -9.49 -29.20
CA ILE A 109 -8.13 -8.08 -29.23
C ILE A 109 -7.44 -7.37 -30.41
N ILE A 110 -7.64 -7.87 -31.63
CA ILE A 110 -7.59 -7.13 -32.90
C ILE A 110 -8.61 -7.77 -33.84
#